data_AF-A0AAW1I209-F1
#
_entry.id   AF-A0AAW1I209-F1
#
_cell.length_a   1.000
_cell.length_b   1.000
_cell.length_c   1.000
_cell.angle_alpha   90.00
_cell.angle_beta   90.00
_cell.angle_gamma   90.00
#
_symmetry.space_group_name_H-M   'P 1'
#
loop_
_entity.id
_entity.type
_entity.pdbx_description
1 polymer ?
#
loop_
_entity_poly.entity_id
_entity_poly.type
_entity_poly.pdbx_seq_one_letter_code
_entity_poly.pdbx_strand_id
1 'polypeptide(L)'
;MGEFLVENEVTKGAEIKDFELVNIPLSWQTFTHENLDCGVFTMFHMLFYCGSIFECHLANEDLRTLYRAEIAAILVLSDLNESRNDVLKTLEDFGIENERTLASLVEKRKQAEQSSQSRRGIKRK
;
A
#
# COMPACT_ATOMS: atom_id res chain seq x y z
N MET A 1 7.08 13.21 -24.87
CA MET A 1 7.09 14.60 -24.37
C MET A 1 5.88 15.28 -24.98
N GLY A 2 4.94 15.71 -24.16
CA GLY A 2 3.61 16.15 -24.61
C GLY A 2 3.69 17.46 -25.40
N GLU A 3 3.01 17.51 -26.54
CA GLU A 3 3.02 18.61 -27.52
C GLU A 3 2.90 20.00 -26.88
N PHE A 4 2.14 20.13 -25.79
CA PHE A 4 1.97 21.37 -25.04
C PHE A 4 3.27 22.01 -24.53
N LEU A 5 4.27 21.21 -24.10
CA LEU A 5 5.57 21.75 -23.65
C LEU A 5 6.40 22.24 -24.84
N VAL A 6 6.27 21.58 -25.99
CA VAL A 6 6.94 21.97 -27.24
C VAL A 6 6.34 23.27 -27.76
N GLU A 7 5.02 23.42 -27.72
CA GLU A 7 4.30 24.64 -28.11
C GLU A 7 4.63 25.84 -27.22
N ASN A 8 4.92 25.61 -25.94
CA ASN A 8 5.29 26.66 -24.99
C ASN A 8 6.81 26.83 -24.84
N GLU A 9 7.61 26.19 -25.69
CA GLU A 9 9.09 26.25 -25.70
C GLU A 9 9.75 25.97 -24.34
N VAL A 10 9.14 25.09 -23.54
CA VAL A 10 9.62 24.74 -22.19
C VAL A 10 9.96 23.27 -22.09
N THR A 11 10.91 22.95 -21.21
CA THR A 11 11.31 21.55 -20.98
C THR A 11 10.56 20.92 -19.82
N LYS A 12 10.01 21.75 -18.93
CA LYS A 12 9.30 21.32 -17.72
C LYS A 12 8.03 22.14 -17.55
N GLY A 13 6.95 21.49 -17.11
CA GLY A 13 5.69 22.18 -16.82
C GLY A 13 5.82 23.29 -15.76
N ALA A 14 6.79 23.18 -14.84
CA ALA A 14 7.08 24.20 -13.84
C ALA A 14 7.60 25.53 -14.42
N GLU A 15 8.01 25.56 -15.69
CA GLU A 15 8.49 26.77 -16.38
C GLU A 15 7.33 27.58 -16.99
N ILE A 16 6.12 27.02 -17.03
CA ILE A 16 4.91 27.69 -17.52
C ILE A 16 4.37 28.58 -16.41
N LYS A 17 4.54 29.90 -16.58
CA LYS A 17 4.15 30.91 -15.58
C LYS A 17 2.71 31.38 -15.70
N ASP A 18 2.18 31.39 -16.92
CA ASP A 18 0.87 31.96 -17.26
C ASP A 18 -0.09 30.88 -17.79
N PHE A 19 -0.28 29.81 -17.00
CA PHE A 19 -1.30 28.82 -17.31
C PHE A 19 -2.66 29.30 -16.82
N GLU A 20 -3.57 29.60 -17.76
CA GLU A 20 -4.96 29.87 -17.40
C GLU A 20 -5.57 28.57 -16.86
N LEU A 21 -5.80 28.53 -15.54
CA LEU A 21 -6.55 27.44 -14.90
C LEU A 21 -8.02 27.58 -15.29
N VAL A 22 -8.37 27.00 -16.44
CA VAL A 22 -9.76 26.89 -16.86
C VAL A 22 -10.42 25.81 -16.01
N ASN A 23 -11.34 26.23 -15.13
CA ASN A 23 -12.25 25.30 -14.48
C ASN A 23 -13.13 24.67 -15.57
N ILE A 24 -12.90 23.40 -15.86
CA ILE A 24 -13.79 22.64 -16.74
C ILE A 24 -15.08 22.40 -15.94
N PRO A 25 -16.22 23.02 -16.32
CA PRO A 25 -17.47 22.80 -15.62
C PRO A 25 -17.86 21.34 -15.78
N LEU A 26 -18.06 20.67 -14.66
CA LEU A 26 -18.41 19.26 -14.65
C LEU A 26 -19.93 19.14 -14.73
N SER A 27 -20.43 18.24 -15.58
CA SER A 27 -21.86 18.07 -15.84
C SER A 27 -22.71 17.75 -14.60
N TRP A 28 -22.04 17.30 -13.53
CA TRP A 28 -22.61 16.90 -12.25
C TRP A 28 -22.39 17.94 -11.14
N GLN A 29 -21.77 19.09 -11.44
CA GLN A 29 -21.49 20.13 -10.47
C GLN A 29 -22.79 20.81 -10.03
N THR A 30 -23.31 20.43 -8.87
CA THR A 30 -24.51 21.05 -8.29
C THR A 30 -24.12 22.25 -7.44
N PHE A 31 -24.61 23.45 -7.78
CA PHE A 31 -24.33 24.69 -7.05
C PHE A 31 -25.08 24.82 -5.72
N THR A 32 -25.93 23.85 -5.37
CA THR A 32 -27.01 24.02 -4.38
C THR A 32 -26.89 23.17 -3.12
N HIS A 33 -25.88 22.30 -2.99
CA HIS A 33 -25.69 21.48 -1.79
C HIS A 33 -24.29 21.65 -1.19
N GLU A 34 -24.20 21.56 0.14
CA GLU A 34 -22.95 21.43 0.86
C GLU A 34 -22.14 20.29 0.22
N ASN A 35 -21.03 20.65 -0.43
CA ASN A 35 -20.19 19.79 -1.25
C ASN A 35 -19.40 18.79 -0.38
N LEU A 36 -20.10 17.92 0.36
CA LEU A 36 -19.51 16.93 1.27
C LEU A 36 -18.68 15.86 0.53
N ASP A 37 -18.82 15.76 -0.79
CA ASP A 37 -18.22 14.69 -1.58
C ASP A 37 -17.18 15.10 -2.61
N CYS A 38 -16.81 16.40 -2.68
CA CYS A 38 -15.88 16.90 -3.71
C CYS A 38 -14.58 16.08 -3.83
N GLY A 39 -14.06 15.56 -2.70
CA GLY A 39 -12.90 14.69 -2.67
C GLY A 39 -13.13 13.32 -3.33
N VAL A 40 -14.31 12.71 -3.14
CA VAL A 40 -14.69 11.44 -3.79
C VAL A 40 -14.75 11.62 -5.30
N PHE A 41 -15.41 12.69 -5.75
CA PHE A 41 -15.46 13.02 -7.18
C PHE A 41 -14.07 13.25 -7.77
N THR A 42 -13.21 13.99 -7.06
CA THR A 42 -11.85 14.29 -7.52
C THR A 42 -11.01 13.02 -7.63
N MET A 43 -10.98 12.20 -6.59
CA MET A 43 -10.22 10.94 -6.59
C MET A 43 -10.73 9.95 -7.63
N PHE A 44 -12.05 9.84 -7.78
CA PHE A 44 -12.65 9.00 -8.80
C PHE A 44 -12.30 9.50 -10.21
N HIS A 45 -12.36 10.81 -10.45
CA HIS A 45 -11.95 11.36 -11.72
C HIS A 45 -10.47 11.06 -12.01
N MET A 46 -9.58 11.26 -11.04
CA MET A 46 -8.15 10.92 -11.19
C MET A 46 -7.91 9.44 -11.48
N LEU A 47 -8.70 8.53 -10.89
CA LEU A 47 -8.59 7.09 -11.13
C LEU A 47 -9.01 6.67 -12.54
N PHE A 48 -10.07 7.28 -13.08
CA PHE A 48 -10.70 6.86 -14.33
C PHE A 48 -10.46 7.81 -15.52
N TYR A 49 -9.76 8.92 -15.31
CA TYR A 49 -9.46 9.86 -16.38
C TYR A 49 -8.44 9.27 -17.36
N CYS A 50 -8.91 8.90 -18.54
CA CYS A 50 -8.09 8.43 -19.66
C CYS A 50 -7.92 9.48 -20.77
N GLY A 51 -8.09 10.77 -20.45
CA GLY A 51 -8.01 11.86 -21.42
C GLY A 51 -9.32 12.21 -22.13
N SER A 52 -10.43 11.54 -21.80
CA SER A 52 -11.77 11.84 -22.32
C SER A 52 -12.67 12.52 -21.28
N ILE A 53 -13.77 13.12 -21.75
CA ILE A 53 -14.83 13.66 -20.89
C ILE A 53 -15.35 12.52 -20.01
N PHE A 54 -15.29 12.73 -18.70
CA PHE A 54 -15.70 11.76 -17.71
C PHE A 54 -17.20 11.94 -17.39
N GLU A 55 -18.02 10.98 -17.81
CA GLU A 55 -19.43 10.93 -17.41
C GLU A 55 -19.52 10.42 -15.97
N CYS A 56 -19.95 11.31 -15.08
CA CYS A 56 -19.95 11.04 -13.66
C CYS A 56 -21.32 10.56 -13.18
N HIS A 57 -21.42 9.28 -12.86
CA HIS A 57 -22.63 8.69 -12.27
C HIS A 57 -22.75 8.89 -10.75
N LEU A 58 -21.88 9.71 -10.15
CA LEU A 58 -21.81 9.96 -8.71
C LEU A 58 -22.95 10.84 -8.17
N ALA A 59 -23.93 11.22 -8.99
CA ALA A 59 -25.17 11.83 -8.48
C ALA A 59 -25.94 10.88 -7.53
N ASN A 60 -25.76 9.57 -7.67
CA ASN A 60 -26.35 8.57 -6.78
C ASN A 60 -25.55 8.44 -5.47
N GLU A 61 -26.23 8.60 -4.33
CA GLU A 61 -25.64 8.53 -2.99
C GLU A 61 -25.10 7.14 -2.61
N ASP A 62 -25.78 6.08 -3.01
CA ASP A 62 -25.34 4.70 -2.74
C ASP A 62 -24.00 4.43 -3.45
N LEU A 63 -23.87 4.91 -4.69
CA LEU A 63 -22.63 4.83 -5.44
C LEU A 63 -21.52 5.64 -4.75
N ARG A 64 -21.80 6.86 -4.28
CA ARG A 64 -20.79 7.64 -3.52
C ARG A 64 -20.31 6.91 -2.28
N THR A 65 -21.22 6.23 -1.57
CA THR A 65 -20.86 5.43 -0.39
C THR A 65 -19.97 4.24 -0.75
N LEU A 66 -20.28 3.54 -1.84
CA LEU A 66 -19.42 2.46 -2.36
C LEU A 66 -18.02 2.99 -2.70
N TYR A 67 -17.92 4.11 -3.41
CA TYR A 67 -16.63 4.67 -3.80
C TYR A 67 -15.80 5.17 -2.62
N ARG A 68 -16.42 5.72 -1.57
CA ARG A 68 -15.69 6.03 -0.33
C ARG A 68 -15.06 4.77 0.27
N ALA A 69 -15.79 3.65 0.27
CA ALA A 69 -15.28 2.37 0.76
C ALA A 69 -14.14 1.83 -0.13
N GLU A 70 -14.27 1.92 -1.46
CA GLU A 70 -13.21 1.51 -2.40
C GLU A 70 -11.94 2.35 -2.22
N ILE A 71 -12.06 3.68 -2.14
CA ILE A 71 -10.93 4.58 -1.90
C ILE A 71 -10.25 4.24 -0.57
N ALA A 72 -11.02 4.04 0.50
CA ALA A 72 -10.47 3.64 1.79
C ALA A 72 -9.73 2.30 1.72
N ALA A 73 -10.27 1.31 1.00
CA ALA A 73 -9.62 0.02 0.81
C ALA A 73 -8.30 0.16 0.03
N ILE A 74 -8.26 0.99 -1.01
CA ILE A 74 -7.05 1.27 -1.79
C ILE A 74 -5.97 1.89 -0.90
N LEU A 75 -6.33 2.87 -0.06
CA LEU A 75 -5.38 3.51 0.86
C LEU A 75 -4.82 2.52 1.89
N VAL A 76 -5.69 1.72 2.53
CA VAL A 76 -5.26 0.69 3.48
C VAL A 76 -4.35 -0.34 2.81
N LEU A 77 -4.68 -0.78 1.60
CA LEU A 77 -3.83 -1.71 0.84
C LEU A 77 -2.48 -1.09 0.45
N SER A 78 -2.45 0.21 0.17
CA SER A 78 -1.20 0.95 -0.09
C SER A 78 -0.30 0.95 1.15
N ASP A 79 -0.84 1.30 2.32
CA ASP A 79 -0.10 1.33 3.58
C ASP A 79 0.39 -0.07 3.99
N LEU A 80 -0.44 -1.09 3.77
CA LEU A 80 -0.04 -2.49 3.97
C LEU A 80 1.07 -2.92 3.00
N ASN A 81 1.05 -2.41 1.77
CA ASN A 81 2.11 -2.67 0.80
C ASN A 81 3.43 -2.00 1.19
N GLU A 82 3.40 -0.81 1.79
CA GLU A 82 4.61 -0.15 2.31
C GLU A 82 5.24 -0.95 3.45
N SER A 83 4.42 -1.42 4.40
CA SER A 83 4.87 -2.22 5.55
C SER A 83 5.19 -3.68 5.21
N ARG A 84 4.87 -4.14 3.99
CA ARG A 84 5.08 -5.53 3.54
C ARG A 84 6.53 -5.98 3.73
N ASN A 85 7.48 -5.14 3.33
CA ASN A 85 8.89 -5.50 3.38
C ASN A 85 9.40 -5.63 4.82
N ASP A 86 8.89 -4.80 5.74
CA ASP A 86 9.24 -4.87 7.16
C ASP A 86 8.71 -6.16 7.82
N VAL A 87 7.48 -6.56 7.45
CA VAL A 87 6.88 -7.82 7.91
C VAL A 87 7.68 -9.02 7.38
N LEU A 88 8.03 -9.01 6.09
CA LEU A 88 8.82 -10.09 5.48
C LEU A 88 10.21 -10.21 6.13
N LYS A 89 10.86 -9.08 6.40
CA LYS A 89 12.15 -9.05 7.10
C LYS A 89 12.05 -9.61 8.51
N THR A 90 11.02 -9.22 9.25
CA THR A 90 10.78 -9.73 10.62
C THR A 90 10.58 -11.25 10.62
N LEU A 91 9.89 -11.77 9.62
CA LEU A 91 9.70 -13.21 9.41
C LEU A 91 11.01 -13.94 9.11
N GLU A 92 11.87 -13.36 8.29
CA GLU A 92 13.19 -13.90 7.98
C GLU A 92 14.07 -13.97 9.25
N ASP A 93 14.12 -12.87 10.01
CA ASP A 93 14.85 -12.80 11.28
C ASP A 93 14.34 -13.84 12.29
N PHE A 94 13.02 -14.02 12.39
CA PHE A 94 12.41 -15.07 13.23
C PHE A 94 12.82 -16.47 12.77
N GLY A 95 12.86 -16.73 11.47
CA GLY A 95 13.29 -18.02 10.91
C GLY A 95 14.72 -18.37 11.32
N ILE A 96 15.65 -17.41 11.17
CA ILE A 96 17.06 -17.57 11.55
C ILE A 96 17.19 -17.86 13.04
N GLU A 97 16.48 -17.12 13.90
CA GLU A 97 16.57 -17.31 15.35
C GLU A 97 15.95 -18.64 15.80
N ASN A 98 14.86 -19.07 15.14
CA ASN A 98 14.24 -20.35 15.41
C ASN A 98 15.15 -21.53 15.03
N GLU A 99 15.84 -21.44 13.89
CA GLU A 99 16.84 -22.45 13.49
C GLU A 99 17.99 -22.56 14.50
N ARG A 100 18.54 -21.41 14.95
CA ARG A 100 19.58 -21.37 16.00
C ARG A 100 19.09 -22.00 17.29
N THR A 101 17.87 -21.66 17.70
CA THR A 101 17.25 -22.19 18.91
C THR A 101 17.07 -23.71 18.81
N LEU A 102 16.53 -24.21 17.71
CA LEU A 102 16.37 -25.63 17.43
C LEU A 102 17.70 -26.38 17.46
N ALA A 103 18.74 -25.85 16.79
CA ALA A 103 20.07 -26.43 16.81
C ALA A 103 20.63 -26.54 18.24
N SER A 104 20.46 -25.48 19.04
CA SER A 104 20.89 -25.48 20.45
C SER A 104 20.16 -26.51 21.31
N LEU A 105 18.87 -26.74 21.07
CA LEU A 105 18.06 -27.72 21.78
C LEU A 105 18.47 -29.15 21.42
N VAL A 106 18.75 -29.41 20.14
CA VAL A 106 19.26 -30.71 19.67
C VAL A 106 20.60 -31.04 20.33
N GLU A 107 21.52 -30.09 20.39
CA GLU A 107 22.82 -30.31 21.03
C GLU A 107 22.71 -30.51 22.54
N LYS A 108 21.88 -29.72 23.24
CA LYS A 108 21.59 -29.94 24.67
C LYS A 108 21.00 -31.34 24.92
N ARG A 109 20.14 -31.81 24.02
CA ARG A 109 19.53 -33.15 24.12
C ARG A 109 20.57 -34.26 23.94
N LYS A 110 21.45 -34.14 22.93
CA LYS A 110 22.57 -35.09 22.74
C LYS A 110 23.50 -35.14 23.95
N GLN A 111 23.84 -33.98 24.53
CA GLN A 111 24.68 -33.91 25.73
C GLN A 111 24.00 -34.57 26.95
N ALA A 112 22.69 -34.38 27.12
CA ALA A 112 21.92 -35.04 28.18
C ALA A 112 21.86 -36.58 28.00
N GLU A 113 21.74 -37.06 26.77
CA GLU A 113 21.75 -38.49 26.44
C GLU A 113 23.13 -39.13 26.67
N GLN A 114 24.21 -38.46 26.29
CA GLN A 114 25.58 -38.95 26.52
C GLN A 114 25.94 -38.96 28.01
N SER A 115 25.58 -37.91 28.75
CA SER A 115 25.83 -37.83 30.19
C SER A 115 25.00 -38.84 31.00
N SER A 116 23.79 -39.18 30.55
CA SER A 116 22.96 -40.24 31.17
C SER A 116 23.46 -41.65 30.86
N GLN A 117 24.01 -41.91 29.66
CA GLN A 117 24.67 -43.18 29.33
C GLN A 117 25.98 -43.38 30.13
N SER A 118 26.80 -42.34 30.26
CA SER A 118 28.04 -42.37 31.07
C SER A 118 27.75 -42.71 32.55
N ARG A 119 26.70 -42.11 33.14
CA ARG A 119 26.26 -42.42 34.51
C ARG A 119 25.74 -43.85 34.70
N ARG A 120 25.17 -44.47 33.66
CA ARG A 120 24.73 -45.89 33.69
C ARG A 120 25.88 -46.88 33.56
N GLY A 121 26.95 -46.53 32.85
CA GLY A 121 28.15 -47.35 32.72
C GLY A 121 28.99 -47.43 34.00
N ILE A 122 29.02 -46.37 34.81
CA ILE A 122 29.77 -46.31 36.07
C ILE A 122 29.13 -47.16 37.17
N LYS A 123 27.81 -47.38 37.15
CA LYS A 123 27.08 -48.18 38.16
C LYS A 123 27.11 -49.71 37.93
N ARG A 124 27.78 -50.20 36.87
CA ARG A 124 27.82 -51.63 36.49
C ARG A 124 29.17 -52.30 36.73
N LYS A 125 30.10 -51.68 37.47
CA LYS A 125 31.35 -52.30 37.92
C LYS A 125 31.33 -52.51 39.42
#